data_AF-A0A7W9H446-F1
#
_entry.id   AF-A0A7W9H446-F1
#
_cell.length_a   1.000
_cell.length_b   1.000
_cell.length_c   1.000
_cell.angle_alpha   90.00
_cell.angle_beta   90.00
_cell.angle_gamma   90.00
#
_symmetry.space_group_name_H-M   'P 1'
#
loop_
_entity.id
_entity.type
_entity.pdbx_description
1 polymer ?
#
loop_
_entity_poly.entity_id
_entity_poly.type
_entity_poly.pdbx_seq_one_letter_code
_entity_poly.pdbx_strand_id
1 'polypeptide(L)'
;MDTNLDKDAYRSMMLQDVKTYLESVGVPETGGDGWTDKDWATLGGISNTEAFNAVVDADWLFTALARQLKLRKALIQAPVLWELRKLNPRDFASDAAVMSGAAEDCSTGWGQIWAPVTIDARNYCMQQGIINGAPLTDADKRDVWNKLHDDQEYNVRSVAYLTVYNAHQLGIARPSLTTSLADTQALLARYNGTGDAAAQYGRELIVLYRVLENYNALSRGN
;
A
#
# COMPACT_ATOMS: atom_id res chain seq x y z
N MET A 1 10.02 -0.62 -18.51
CA MET A 1 9.49 -1.54 -17.48
C MET A 1 10.31 -1.31 -16.21
N ASP A 2 9.76 -1.54 -15.02
CA ASP A 2 10.49 -1.26 -13.78
C ASP A 2 11.72 -2.17 -13.60
N THR A 3 12.73 -1.61 -12.93
CA THR A 3 13.96 -2.27 -12.48
C THR A 3 14.03 -2.21 -10.96
N ASN A 4 14.94 -3.02 -10.38
CA ASN A 4 15.24 -2.88 -8.96
C ASN A 4 15.76 -1.46 -8.71
N LEU A 5 15.40 -0.89 -7.57
CA LEU A 5 15.93 0.39 -7.11
C LEU A 5 17.46 0.26 -6.97
N ASP A 6 18.20 1.22 -7.51
CA ASP A 6 19.62 1.39 -7.23
C ASP A 6 19.77 1.96 -5.81
N LYS A 7 19.75 1.05 -4.84
CA LYS A 7 19.74 1.39 -3.41
C LYS A 7 21.02 2.12 -3.00
N ASP A 8 22.15 1.73 -3.59
CA ASP A 8 23.45 2.33 -3.29
C ASP A 8 23.50 3.80 -3.73
N ALA A 9 22.93 4.10 -4.90
CA ALA A 9 22.85 5.48 -5.39
C ALA A 9 21.78 6.31 -4.67
N TYR A 10 20.60 5.74 -4.40
CA TYR A 10 19.40 6.56 -4.14
C TYR A 10 18.78 6.42 -2.75
N ARG A 11 19.11 5.39 -1.96
CA ARG A 11 18.40 5.13 -0.68
C ARG A 11 18.41 6.32 0.26
N SER A 12 19.56 6.96 0.46
CA SER A 12 19.70 8.08 1.40
C SER A 12 18.93 9.33 0.96
N MET A 13 18.98 9.67 -0.34
CA MET A 13 18.25 10.83 -0.89
C MET A 13 16.74 10.58 -0.85
N MET A 14 16.33 9.37 -1.23
CA MET A 14 14.93 8.97 -1.23
C MET A 14 14.34 8.95 0.19
N LEU A 15 15.08 8.48 1.20
CA LEU A 15 14.67 8.56 2.60
C LEU A 15 14.46 10.02 3.03
N GLN A 16 15.40 10.91 2.69
CA GLN A 16 15.29 12.31 3.07
C GLN A 16 14.05 12.97 2.46
N ASP A 17 13.77 12.73 1.18
CA ASP A 17 12.60 13.28 0.50
C ASP A 17 11.28 12.71 1.06
N VAL A 18 11.25 11.41 1.37
CA VAL A 18 10.08 10.77 2.00
C VAL A 18 9.82 11.39 3.37
N LYS A 19 10.86 11.56 4.20
CA LYS A 19 10.75 12.20 5.52
C LYS A 19 10.26 13.63 5.41
N THR A 20 10.91 14.44 4.56
CA THR A 20 10.53 15.84 4.33
C THR A 20 9.08 15.94 3.89
N TYR A 21 8.63 15.05 3.00
CA TYR A 21 7.24 15.03 2.59
C TYR A 21 6.29 14.65 3.74
N LEU A 22 6.52 13.53 4.41
CA LEU A 22 5.66 13.06 5.50
C LEU A 22 5.55 14.09 6.63
N GLU A 23 6.67 14.69 7.04
CA GLU A 23 6.70 15.74 8.05
C GLU A 23 5.90 16.99 7.59
N SER A 24 5.97 17.34 6.31
CA SER A 24 5.22 18.49 5.75
C SER A 24 3.70 18.31 5.80
N VAL A 25 3.21 17.08 5.84
CA VAL A 25 1.78 16.74 5.98
C VAL A 25 1.41 16.30 7.39
N GLY A 26 2.26 16.61 8.38
CA GLY A 26 1.97 16.37 9.79
C GLY A 26 2.20 14.91 10.23
N VAL A 27 3.04 14.16 9.51
CA VAL A 27 3.46 12.80 9.88
C VAL A 27 4.92 12.84 10.35
N PRO A 28 5.19 12.97 11.67
CA PRO A 28 6.54 13.18 12.19
C PRO A 28 7.45 11.97 11.93
N GLU A 29 8.77 12.10 12.08
CA GLU A 29 9.68 10.95 12.01
C GLU A 29 9.26 9.83 12.96
N THR A 30 9.00 10.14 14.23
CA THR A 30 8.56 9.19 15.24
C THR A 30 7.26 9.67 15.87
N GLY A 31 6.29 8.79 16.00
CA GLY A 31 5.09 9.06 16.79
C GLY A 31 4.22 10.23 16.28
N GLY A 32 3.22 10.52 17.10
CA GLY A 32 2.35 11.69 17.18
C GLY A 32 2.04 11.79 18.68
N ASP A 33 2.07 12.98 19.27
CA ASP A 33 2.24 13.11 20.73
C ASP A 33 1.00 12.74 21.55
N GLY A 34 -0.13 12.43 20.92
CA GLY A 34 -1.39 12.01 21.56
C GLY A 34 -2.07 13.09 22.42
N TRP A 35 -1.40 14.23 22.66
CA TRP A 35 -1.85 15.32 23.53
C TRP A 35 -2.09 16.63 22.75
N THR A 36 -1.36 16.88 21.66
CA THR A 36 -1.55 18.06 20.79
C THR A 36 -1.98 17.69 19.38
N ASP A 37 -1.72 16.46 18.94
CA ASP A 37 -2.23 15.92 17.70
C ASP A 37 -3.61 15.26 17.89
N LYS A 38 -4.62 15.72 17.13
CA LYS A 38 -5.94 15.08 17.10
C LYS A 38 -5.91 13.76 16.35
N ASP A 39 -4.84 13.50 15.60
CA ASP A 39 -4.64 12.26 14.87
C ASP A 39 -3.82 11.27 15.72
N TRP A 40 -4.50 10.25 16.26
CA TRP A 40 -3.84 9.14 16.96
C TRP A 40 -3.14 8.18 15.99
N ALA A 41 -3.18 8.43 14.67
CA ALA A 41 -2.75 7.49 13.64
C ALA A 41 -1.24 7.16 13.63
N THR A 42 -0.43 7.69 14.54
CA THR A 42 1.01 7.39 14.57
C THR A 42 1.53 7.07 15.96
N LEU A 43 0.67 7.14 16.99
CA LEU A 43 1.08 6.97 18.40
C LEU A 43 1.58 5.55 18.67
N GLY A 44 2.86 5.37 18.99
CA GLY A 44 3.44 4.04 19.20
C GLY A 44 3.55 3.18 17.93
N GLY A 45 3.31 3.77 16.76
CA GLY A 45 3.59 3.16 15.46
C GLY A 45 5.07 3.25 15.08
N ILE A 46 5.42 2.70 13.92
CA ILE A 46 6.78 2.73 13.39
C ILE A 46 7.16 4.11 12.84
N SER A 47 8.46 4.40 12.77
CA SER A 47 9.00 5.65 12.25
C SER A 47 8.90 5.79 10.72
N ASN A 48 9.03 7.01 10.20
CA ASN A 48 9.18 7.27 8.76
C ASN A 48 10.35 6.44 8.19
N THR A 49 11.47 6.38 8.91
CA THR A 49 12.65 5.62 8.51
C THR A 49 12.39 4.11 8.48
N GLU A 50 11.69 3.55 9.48
CA GLU A 50 11.35 2.13 9.51
C GLU A 50 10.37 1.74 8.41
N ALA A 51 9.30 2.52 8.20
CA ALA A 51 8.34 2.29 7.12
C ALA A 51 9.02 2.34 5.74
N PHE A 52 9.90 3.34 5.55
CA PHE A 52 10.70 3.47 4.35
C PHE A 52 11.62 2.27 4.14
N ASN A 53 12.38 1.88 5.17
CA ASN A 53 13.30 0.75 5.09
C ASN A 53 12.57 -0.55 4.77
N ALA A 54 11.42 -0.80 5.40
CA ALA A 54 10.58 -1.96 5.10
C ALA A 54 10.22 -2.05 3.61
N VAL A 55 9.75 -0.94 3.01
CA VAL A 55 9.37 -0.88 1.59
C VAL A 55 10.59 -0.99 0.66
N VAL A 56 11.68 -0.29 0.96
CA VAL A 56 12.88 -0.31 0.13
C VAL A 56 13.61 -1.65 0.22
N ASP A 57 13.68 -2.27 1.39
CA ASP A 57 14.30 -3.58 1.55
C ASP A 57 13.54 -4.67 0.78
N ALA A 58 12.20 -4.56 0.74
CA ALA A 58 11.33 -5.39 -0.08
C ALA A 58 11.19 -4.95 -1.56
N ASP A 59 11.99 -4.01 -2.07
CA ASP A 59 11.88 -3.49 -3.45
C ASP A 59 11.86 -4.58 -4.54
N TRP A 60 12.53 -5.70 -4.28
CA TRP A 60 12.54 -6.85 -5.19
C TRP A 60 11.12 -7.39 -5.47
N LEU A 61 10.24 -7.40 -4.46
CA LEU A 61 8.87 -7.87 -4.56
C LEU A 61 8.02 -6.86 -5.33
N PHE A 62 8.13 -5.58 -5.00
CA PHE A 62 7.41 -4.51 -5.72
C PHE A 62 7.80 -4.48 -7.19
N THR A 63 9.09 -4.64 -7.49
CA THR A 63 9.60 -4.72 -8.87
C THR A 63 9.05 -5.96 -9.59
N ALA A 64 9.06 -7.13 -8.95
CA ALA A 64 8.50 -8.36 -9.54
C ALA A 64 7.01 -8.22 -9.87
N LEU A 65 6.22 -7.66 -8.94
CA LEU A 65 4.78 -7.44 -9.13
C LEU A 65 4.50 -6.40 -10.22
N ALA A 66 5.22 -5.28 -10.23
CA ALA A 66 5.09 -4.26 -11.26
C ALA A 66 5.41 -4.79 -12.66
N ARG A 67 6.43 -5.66 -12.75
CA ARG A 67 6.79 -6.37 -13.99
C ARG A 67 5.71 -7.33 -14.44
N GLN A 68 5.21 -8.17 -13.53
CA GLN A 68 4.15 -9.13 -13.80
C GLN A 68 2.86 -8.43 -14.27
N LEU A 69 2.49 -7.32 -13.62
CA LEU A 69 1.25 -6.61 -13.87
C LEU A 69 1.37 -5.51 -14.93
N LYS A 70 2.59 -5.19 -15.38
CA LYS A 70 2.95 -4.14 -16.34
C LYS A 70 2.50 -2.72 -15.92
N LEU A 71 2.60 -2.43 -14.63
CA LEU A 71 2.28 -1.14 -14.02
C LEU A 71 3.52 -0.49 -13.38
N ARG A 72 3.42 0.76 -12.92
CA ARG A 72 4.50 1.44 -12.18
C ARG A 72 4.56 0.95 -10.74
N LYS A 73 5.72 0.49 -10.27
CA LYS A 73 5.87 -0.07 -8.90
C LYS A 73 5.52 0.93 -7.79
N ALA A 74 5.69 2.24 -8.04
CA ALA A 74 5.26 3.29 -7.11
C ALA A 74 3.75 3.25 -6.80
N LEU A 75 2.89 2.74 -7.70
CA LEU A 75 1.45 2.56 -7.44
C LEU A 75 1.17 1.54 -6.32
N ILE A 76 2.12 0.64 -6.05
CA ILE A 76 2.05 -0.36 -4.98
C ILE A 76 2.84 0.13 -3.77
N GLN A 77 4.02 0.71 -3.97
CA GLN A 77 4.88 1.18 -2.87
C GLN A 77 4.25 2.31 -2.06
N ALA A 78 3.59 3.28 -2.71
CA ALA A 78 3.01 4.44 -2.04
C ALA A 78 1.93 4.07 -1.00
N PRO A 79 0.89 3.28 -1.33
CA PRO A 79 -0.09 2.86 -0.31
C PRO A 79 0.56 2.01 0.78
N VAL A 80 1.44 1.07 0.45
CA VAL A 80 2.09 0.22 1.47
C VAL A 80 2.93 1.04 2.45
N LEU A 81 3.71 2.01 1.97
CA LEU A 81 4.51 2.89 2.84
C LEU A 81 3.60 3.73 3.74
N TRP A 82 2.54 4.29 3.16
CA TRP A 82 1.60 5.14 3.89
C TRP A 82 0.90 4.38 5.02
N GLU A 83 0.36 3.20 4.73
CA GLU A 83 -0.34 2.36 5.70
C GLU A 83 0.59 1.91 6.83
N LEU A 84 1.79 1.43 6.49
CA LEU A 84 2.84 1.15 7.46
C LEU A 84 3.11 2.31 8.41
N ARG A 85 3.18 3.53 7.85
CA ARG A 85 3.47 4.71 8.65
C ARG A 85 2.29 5.13 9.52
N LYS A 86 1.05 4.90 9.07
CA LYS A 86 -0.18 5.24 9.79
C LYS A 86 -0.68 4.13 10.74
N LEU A 87 0.12 3.09 10.95
CA LEU A 87 -0.13 2.09 11.98
C LEU A 87 -0.18 2.74 13.38
N ASN A 88 -1.21 2.38 14.13
CA ASN A 88 -1.51 2.92 15.44
C ASN A 88 -2.02 1.82 16.40
N PRO A 89 -2.22 2.12 17.70
CA PRO A 89 -2.58 1.12 18.71
C PRO A 89 -3.91 0.43 18.45
N ARG A 90 -4.83 1.06 17.70
CA ARG A 90 -6.11 0.46 17.35
C ARG A 90 -5.97 -0.64 16.31
N ASP A 91 -4.97 -0.56 15.43
CA ASP A 91 -4.71 -1.60 14.44
C ASP A 91 -4.23 -2.88 15.16
N PHE A 92 -3.26 -2.74 16.08
CA PHE A 92 -2.80 -3.86 16.90
C PHE A 92 -3.92 -4.45 17.79
N ALA A 93 -4.79 -3.61 18.34
CA ALA A 93 -5.93 -4.07 19.12
C ALA A 93 -6.96 -4.81 18.25
N SER A 94 -7.17 -4.35 17.01
CA SER A 94 -8.08 -5.00 16.04
C SER A 94 -7.52 -6.35 15.61
N ASP A 95 -6.23 -6.43 15.28
CA ASP A 95 -5.55 -7.68 14.98
C ASP A 95 -5.68 -8.67 16.15
N ALA A 96 -5.45 -8.22 17.40
CA ALA A 96 -5.62 -9.05 18.59
C ALA A 96 -7.06 -9.53 18.81
N ALA A 97 -8.05 -8.69 18.48
CA ALA A 97 -9.46 -9.07 18.54
C ALA A 97 -9.77 -10.18 17.52
N VAL A 98 -9.23 -10.11 16.30
CA VAL A 98 -9.40 -11.17 15.30
C VAL A 98 -8.65 -12.43 15.71
N MET A 99 -7.40 -12.33 16.18
CA MET A 99 -6.62 -13.48 16.66
C MET A 99 -7.31 -14.23 17.82
N SER A 100 -7.93 -13.50 18.74
CA SER A 100 -8.66 -14.08 19.88
C SER A 100 -10.08 -14.58 19.52
N GLY A 101 -10.57 -14.30 18.31
CA GLY A 101 -11.94 -14.62 17.88
C GLY A 101 -13.01 -13.67 18.42
N ALA A 102 -12.62 -12.54 19.00
CA ALA A 102 -13.54 -11.47 19.43
C ALA A 102 -14.05 -10.62 18.25
N ALA A 103 -13.37 -10.66 17.11
CA ALA A 103 -13.80 -10.08 15.84
C ALA A 103 -13.59 -11.09 14.70
N GLU A 104 -14.37 -10.96 13.63
CA GLU A 104 -14.26 -11.84 12.46
C GLU A 104 -13.16 -11.39 11.48
N ASP A 105 -12.95 -10.09 11.34
CA ASP A 105 -12.07 -9.49 10.33
C ASP A 105 -11.67 -8.04 10.71
N CYS A 106 -10.55 -7.58 10.16
CA CYS A 106 -10.10 -6.18 10.21
C CYS A 106 -9.07 -5.91 9.09
N SER A 107 -8.75 -4.64 8.83
CA SER A 107 -7.55 -4.29 8.06
C SER A 107 -6.30 -4.82 8.77
N THR A 108 -5.38 -5.44 8.04
CA THR A 108 -4.17 -6.02 8.64
C THR A 108 -2.96 -6.05 7.70
N GLY A 109 -1.77 -6.29 8.27
CA GLY A 109 -0.48 -6.31 7.59
C GLY A 109 -0.06 -4.96 6.98
N TRP A 110 0.98 -4.94 6.15
CA TRP A 110 1.56 -3.67 5.67
C TRP A 110 0.62 -2.86 4.75
N GLY A 111 -0.28 -3.53 4.05
CA GLY A 111 -1.26 -2.88 3.19
C GLY A 111 -2.53 -2.45 3.93
N GLN A 112 -2.73 -2.85 5.20
CA GLN A 112 -3.95 -2.57 5.95
C GLN A 112 -5.24 -2.86 5.14
N ILE A 113 -5.29 -4.05 4.54
CA ILE A 113 -6.43 -4.49 3.71
C ILE A 113 -7.25 -5.56 4.42
N TRP A 114 -8.55 -5.56 4.15
CA TRP A 114 -9.52 -6.51 4.71
C TRP A 114 -9.56 -7.81 3.90
N ALA A 115 -9.95 -8.93 4.51
CA ALA A 115 -10.04 -10.21 3.81
C ALA A 115 -11.06 -10.25 2.65
N PRO A 116 -12.31 -9.73 2.80
CA PRO A 116 -13.30 -9.65 1.71
C PRO A 116 -12.78 -8.86 0.51
N VAL A 117 -12.13 -7.71 0.76
CA VAL A 117 -11.57 -6.86 -0.29
C VAL A 117 -10.46 -7.59 -1.04
N THR A 118 -9.62 -8.34 -0.32
CA THR A 118 -8.58 -9.19 -0.91
C THR A 118 -9.17 -10.32 -1.76
N ILE A 119 -10.23 -10.97 -1.29
CA ILE A 119 -10.95 -12.01 -2.03
C ILE A 119 -11.51 -11.44 -3.35
N ASP A 120 -12.20 -10.31 -3.29
CA ASP A 120 -12.76 -9.64 -4.48
C ASP A 120 -11.67 -9.27 -5.49
N ALA A 121 -10.60 -8.63 -5.03
CA ALA A 121 -9.51 -8.21 -5.90
C ALA A 121 -8.79 -9.40 -6.56
N ARG A 122 -8.53 -10.46 -5.80
CA ARG A 122 -7.92 -11.69 -6.30
C ARG A 122 -8.84 -12.38 -7.30
N ASN A 123 -10.12 -12.54 -6.98
CA ASN A 123 -11.12 -13.15 -7.85
C ASN A 123 -11.29 -12.36 -9.15
N TYR A 124 -11.29 -11.03 -9.08
CA TYR A 124 -11.28 -10.18 -10.26
C TYR A 124 -10.04 -10.44 -11.12
N CYS A 125 -8.84 -10.43 -10.54
CA CYS A 125 -7.61 -10.73 -11.28
C CYS A 125 -7.62 -12.13 -11.93
N MET A 126 -8.20 -13.12 -11.25
CA MET A 126 -8.39 -14.47 -11.79
C MET A 126 -9.37 -14.48 -12.97
N GLN A 127 -10.53 -13.83 -12.84
CA GLN A 127 -11.51 -13.71 -13.91
C GLN A 127 -10.95 -13.00 -15.15
N GLN A 128 -10.06 -12.03 -14.96
CA GLN A 128 -9.35 -11.33 -16.03
C GLN A 128 -8.16 -12.12 -16.61
N GLY A 129 -7.90 -13.35 -16.15
CA GLY A 129 -6.79 -14.18 -16.62
C GLY A 129 -5.40 -13.64 -16.24
N ILE A 130 -5.31 -12.78 -15.23
CA ILE A 130 -4.04 -12.20 -14.73
C ILE A 130 -3.31 -13.21 -13.85
N ILE A 131 -4.08 -14.00 -13.09
CA ILE A 131 -3.59 -15.07 -12.23
C ILE A 131 -4.41 -16.34 -12.47
N ASN A 132 -3.80 -17.48 -12.19
CA ASN A 132 -4.47 -18.78 -12.21
C ASN A 132 -4.94 -19.16 -10.79
N GLY A 133 -6.00 -19.94 -10.69
CA GLY A 133 -6.48 -20.52 -9.43
C GLY A 133 -7.98 -20.73 -9.42
N ALA A 134 -8.48 -21.23 -8.29
CA ALA A 134 -9.91 -21.28 -8.00
C ALA A 134 -10.39 -19.95 -7.36
N PRO A 135 -11.67 -19.57 -7.56
CA PRO A 135 -12.27 -18.46 -6.85
C PRO A 135 -12.27 -18.75 -5.35
N LEU A 136 -11.94 -17.72 -4.56
CA LEU A 136 -12.16 -17.75 -3.11
C LEU A 136 -13.59 -17.30 -2.80
N THR A 137 -14.08 -17.69 -1.64
CA THR A 137 -15.45 -17.46 -1.18
C THR A 137 -15.44 -16.91 0.25
N ASP A 138 -16.63 -16.59 0.77
CA ASP A 138 -16.80 -16.15 2.15
C ASP A 138 -16.27 -17.14 3.20
N ALA A 139 -16.26 -18.44 2.87
CA ALA A 139 -15.70 -19.47 3.76
C ALA A 139 -14.17 -19.34 3.94
N ASP A 140 -13.49 -18.68 3.00
CA ASP A 140 -12.03 -18.52 3.01
C ASP A 140 -11.56 -17.27 3.77
N LYS A 141 -12.50 -16.42 4.25
CA LYS A 141 -12.16 -15.13 4.89
C LYS A 141 -11.13 -15.26 6.00
N ARG A 142 -11.29 -16.23 6.90
CA ARG A 142 -10.37 -16.41 8.02
C ARG A 142 -8.96 -16.78 7.55
N ASP A 143 -8.84 -17.68 6.58
CA ASP A 143 -7.56 -18.10 6.03
C ASP A 143 -6.88 -16.98 5.25
N VAL A 144 -7.66 -16.16 4.53
CA VAL A 144 -7.16 -14.97 3.85
C VAL A 144 -6.69 -13.94 4.87
N TRP A 145 -7.45 -13.69 5.93
CA TRP A 145 -7.04 -12.75 6.98
C TRP A 145 -5.73 -13.19 7.64
N ASN A 146 -5.62 -14.47 8.04
CA ASN A 146 -4.38 -15.00 8.62
C ASN A 146 -3.19 -14.79 7.67
N LYS A 147 -3.35 -15.02 6.36
CA LYS A 147 -2.28 -14.78 5.37
C LYS A 147 -1.96 -13.30 5.20
N LEU A 148 -2.95 -12.42 5.24
CA LEU A 148 -2.72 -10.98 5.20
C LEU A 148 -1.92 -10.51 6.43
N HIS A 149 -2.17 -11.11 7.59
CA HIS A 149 -1.50 -10.78 8.84
C HIS A 149 -0.07 -11.35 8.91
N ASP A 150 0.08 -12.66 8.61
CA ASP A 150 1.31 -13.41 8.86
C ASP A 150 2.28 -13.48 7.66
N ASP A 151 1.77 -13.35 6.42
CA ASP A 151 2.56 -13.44 5.20
C ASP A 151 2.65 -12.10 4.49
N GLN A 152 3.81 -11.46 4.68
CA GLN A 152 4.08 -10.14 4.14
C GLN A 152 4.10 -10.10 2.60
N GLU A 153 4.58 -11.18 1.96
CA GLU A 153 4.56 -11.23 0.50
C GLU A 153 3.14 -11.37 -0.04
N TYR A 154 2.31 -12.16 0.65
CA TYR A 154 0.89 -12.28 0.33
C TYR A 154 0.16 -10.95 0.49
N ASN A 155 0.44 -10.21 1.57
CA ASN A 155 -0.15 -8.91 1.82
C ASN A 155 0.19 -7.89 0.70
N VAL A 156 1.47 -7.71 0.38
CA VAL A 156 1.91 -6.78 -0.69
C VAL A 156 1.43 -7.21 -2.07
N ARG A 157 1.39 -8.52 -2.36
CA ARG A 157 0.81 -9.04 -3.60
C ARG A 157 -0.69 -8.71 -3.70
N SER A 158 -1.41 -8.78 -2.60
CA SER A 158 -2.84 -8.44 -2.53
C SER A 158 -3.08 -6.95 -2.75
N VAL A 159 -2.21 -6.07 -2.25
CA VAL A 159 -2.22 -4.63 -2.59
C VAL A 159 -2.10 -4.41 -4.11
N ALA A 160 -1.20 -5.14 -4.78
CA ALA A 160 -1.03 -5.01 -6.22
C ALA A 160 -2.27 -5.46 -7.02
N TYR A 161 -2.95 -6.51 -6.56
CA TYR A 161 -4.22 -6.94 -7.15
C TYR A 161 -5.35 -5.95 -6.88
N LEU A 162 -5.38 -5.37 -5.67
CA LEU A 162 -6.33 -4.33 -5.31
C LEU A 162 -6.15 -3.10 -6.19
N THR A 163 -4.92 -2.68 -6.52
CA THR A 163 -4.68 -1.58 -7.49
C THR A 163 -5.36 -1.85 -8.83
N VAL A 164 -5.28 -3.08 -9.34
CA VAL A 164 -5.93 -3.48 -10.61
C VAL A 164 -7.45 -3.51 -10.49
N TYR A 165 -7.97 -4.01 -9.36
CA TYR A 165 -9.41 -4.05 -9.10
C TYR A 165 -10.00 -2.65 -8.86
N ASN A 166 -9.26 -1.75 -8.23
CA ASN A 166 -9.67 -0.36 -8.02
C ASN A 166 -9.90 0.36 -9.36
N ALA A 167 -9.10 0.09 -10.38
CA ALA A 167 -9.32 0.63 -11.72
C ALA A 167 -10.69 0.20 -12.29
N HIS A 168 -11.04 -1.08 -12.12
CA HIS A 168 -12.35 -1.60 -12.50
C HIS A 168 -13.48 -0.94 -11.71
N GLN A 169 -13.33 -0.80 -10.40
CA GLN A 169 -14.33 -0.15 -9.55
C GLN A 169 -14.54 1.33 -9.91
N LEU A 170 -13.51 2.01 -10.41
CA LEU A 170 -13.57 3.38 -10.90
C LEU A 170 -14.08 3.48 -12.36
N GLY A 171 -14.21 2.36 -13.07
CA GLY A 171 -14.56 2.36 -14.49
C GLY A 171 -13.47 2.96 -15.40
N ILE A 172 -12.22 2.95 -14.97
CA ILE A 172 -11.07 3.48 -15.74
C ILE A 172 -10.23 2.34 -16.34
N ALA A 173 -9.34 2.71 -17.26
CA ALA A 173 -8.43 1.75 -17.87
C ALA A 173 -7.55 1.07 -16.80
N ARG A 174 -7.25 -0.22 -17.01
CA ARG A 174 -6.30 -0.96 -16.16
C ARG A 174 -4.97 -0.18 -16.07
N PRO A 175 -4.37 -0.04 -14.86
CA PRO A 175 -3.14 0.72 -14.71
C PRO A 175 -2.01 0.08 -15.52
N SER A 176 -1.25 0.93 -16.19
CA SER A 176 -0.10 0.57 -17.01
C SER A 176 1.08 1.52 -16.77
N LEU A 177 2.16 1.36 -17.54
CA LEU A 177 3.33 2.25 -17.52
C LEU A 177 3.04 3.69 -17.96
N THR A 178 1.87 3.93 -18.58
CA THR A 178 1.42 5.24 -19.10
C THR A 178 0.15 5.72 -18.40
N THR A 179 -0.20 5.15 -17.24
CA THR A 179 -1.32 5.64 -16.41
C THR A 179 -1.15 7.13 -16.17
N SER A 180 -2.21 7.90 -16.41
CA SER A 180 -2.16 9.35 -16.20
C SER A 180 -1.98 9.68 -14.73
N LEU A 181 -1.50 10.88 -14.43
CA LEU A 181 -1.39 11.36 -13.06
C LEU A 181 -2.75 11.48 -12.37
N ALA A 182 -3.80 11.86 -13.13
CA ALA A 182 -5.17 11.94 -12.63
C ALA A 182 -5.70 10.55 -12.25
N ASP A 183 -5.51 9.55 -13.11
CA ASP A 183 -5.91 8.17 -12.83
C ASP A 183 -5.10 7.58 -11.68
N THR A 184 -3.80 7.90 -11.60
CA THR A 184 -2.94 7.51 -10.48
C THR A 184 -3.50 8.04 -9.16
N GLN A 185 -3.86 9.33 -9.10
CA GLN A 185 -4.46 9.92 -7.90
C GLN A 185 -5.82 9.29 -7.57
N ALA A 186 -6.65 9.00 -8.58
CA ALA A 186 -7.94 8.35 -8.39
C ALA A 186 -7.78 6.92 -7.82
N LEU A 187 -6.80 6.16 -8.32
CA LEU A 187 -6.47 4.82 -7.81
C LEU A 187 -6.01 4.86 -6.35
N LEU A 188 -5.14 5.82 -6.01
CA LEU A 188 -4.66 6.03 -4.64
C LEU A 188 -5.80 6.45 -3.71
N ALA A 189 -6.70 7.34 -4.15
CA ALA A 189 -7.90 7.68 -3.40
C ALA A 189 -8.79 6.44 -3.16
N ARG A 190 -9.02 5.65 -4.21
CA ARG A 190 -9.86 4.46 -4.15
C ARG A 190 -9.32 3.38 -3.21
N TYR A 191 -7.99 3.33 -3.03
CA TYR A 191 -7.35 2.42 -2.08
C TYR A 191 -7.92 2.58 -0.66
N ASN A 192 -8.07 3.82 -0.20
CA ASN A 192 -8.63 4.12 1.13
C ASN A 192 -10.17 4.01 1.18
N GLY A 193 -10.87 4.24 0.06
CA GLY A 193 -12.33 4.08 0.01
C GLY A 193 -13.03 4.96 -1.02
N THR A 194 -14.15 5.61 -0.62
CA THR A 194 -14.93 6.55 -1.45
C THR A 194 -15.22 7.86 -0.71
N GLY A 195 -15.62 8.89 -1.45
CA GLY A 195 -16.05 10.16 -0.89
C GLY A 195 -14.89 11.09 -0.53
N ASP A 196 -15.18 12.12 0.25
CA ASP A 196 -14.26 13.24 0.46
C ASP A 196 -12.98 12.85 1.22
N ALA A 197 -13.09 11.92 2.17
CA ALA A 197 -11.94 11.40 2.91
C ALA A 197 -10.98 10.64 1.98
N ALA A 198 -11.51 9.81 1.08
CA ALA A 198 -10.71 9.12 0.07
C ALA A 198 -10.07 10.11 -0.91
N ALA A 199 -10.79 11.17 -1.30
CA ALA A 199 -10.24 12.22 -2.15
C ALA A 199 -9.08 12.97 -1.47
N GLN A 200 -9.17 13.24 -0.15
CA GLN A 200 -8.07 13.81 0.64
C GLN A 200 -6.88 12.86 0.70
N TYR A 201 -7.12 11.59 1.04
CA TYR A 201 -6.09 10.56 1.05
C TYR A 201 -5.35 10.48 -0.30
N GLY A 202 -6.08 10.49 -1.42
CA GLY A 202 -5.45 10.50 -2.75
C GLY A 202 -4.60 11.75 -3.03
N ARG A 203 -5.00 12.92 -2.55
CA ARG A 203 -4.20 14.17 -2.66
C ARG A 203 -2.90 14.10 -1.87
N GLU A 204 -2.88 13.39 -0.75
CA GLU A 204 -1.67 13.18 0.05
C GLU A 204 -0.81 12.09 -0.59
N LEU A 205 -1.37 10.91 -0.91
CA LEU A 205 -0.57 9.82 -1.46
C LEU A 205 0.03 10.12 -2.83
N ILE A 206 -0.58 10.98 -3.65
CA ILE A 206 -0.02 11.29 -4.97
C ILE A 206 1.35 11.99 -4.88
N VAL A 207 1.61 12.74 -3.80
CA VAL A 207 2.91 13.37 -3.60
C VAL A 207 3.95 12.35 -3.15
N LEU A 208 3.59 11.45 -2.23
CA LEU A 208 4.44 10.32 -1.85
C LEU A 208 4.77 9.44 -3.07
N TYR A 209 3.76 9.12 -3.88
CA TYR A 209 3.92 8.41 -5.15
C TYR A 209 4.96 9.08 -6.05
N ARG A 210 4.91 10.41 -6.21
CA ARG A 210 5.87 11.15 -7.04
C ARG A 210 7.29 11.08 -6.50
N VAL A 211 7.47 11.17 -5.18
CA VAL A 211 8.78 11.00 -4.54
C VAL A 211 9.33 9.62 -4.88
N LEU A 212 8.56 8.55 -4.65
CA LEU A 212 8.99 7.19 -4.92
C LEU A 212 9.27 6.96 -6.42
N GLU A 213 8.36 7.42 -7.29
CA GLU A 213 8.47 7.26 -8.74
C GLU A 213 9.66 8.02 -9.33
N ASN A 214 10.07 9.15 -8.75
CA ASN A 214 11.27 9.87 -9.18
C ASN A 214 12.52 8.98 -9.09
N TYR A 215 12.75 8.33 -7.95
CA TYR A 215 13.92 7.47 -7.75
C TYR A 215 13.82 6.14 -8.51
N ASN A 216 12.61 5.61 -8.65
CA ASN A 216 12.35 4.47 -9.52
C ASN A 216 12.64 4.83 -10.99
N ALA A 217 12.34 6.05 -11.42
CA ALA A 217 12.67 6.53 -12.76
C ALA A 217 14.16 6.65 -13.01
N LEU A 218 14.89 7.22 -12.06
CA LEU A 218 16.34 7.31 -12.13
C LEU A 218 16.99 5.91 -12.22
N SER A 219 16.52 4.96 -11.41
CA SER A 219 17.01 3.58 -11.44
C SER A 219 16.69 2.80 -12.72
N ARG A 220 15.76 3.28 -13.55
CA ARG A 220 15.51 2.71 -14.89
C ARG A 220 16.42 3.29 -15.96
N GLY A 221 16.98 4.47 -15.71
CA GLY A 221 17.88 5.18 -16.62
C GLY A 221 19.36 4.83 -16.41
N ASN A 222 19.69 4.17 -15.30
CA ASN A 222 21.02 3.64 -14.98
C ASN A 222 21.23 2.23 -15.55
#